data_AF-A0A2M7ACU2-F1
#
_entry.id   AF-A0A2M7ACU2-F1
#
_cell.length_a   1.000
_cell.length_b   1.000
_cell.length_c   1.000
_cell.angle_alpha   90.00
_cell.angle_beta   90.00
_cell.angle_gamma   90.00
#
_symmetry.space_group_name_H-M   'P 1'
#
loop_
_entity.id
_entity.type
_entity.pdbx_description
1 polymer ?
#
loop_
_entity_poly.entity_id
_entity_poly.type
_entity_poly.pdbx_seq_one_letter_code
_entity_poly.pdbx_strand_id
1 'polypeptide(L)'
;MQSEVIHFLVNISAAVAFAFLGGIIASRLRQSVIVGYLFAGSLIGPFTPGFIGELHRISAMAEIGVIFLMFVLGVGFSLKFLGQLRAVGLVGTFIQVAC
;
A
#
# COMPACT_ATOMS: atom_id res chain seq x y z
N MET A 1 15.47 6.05 -24.75
CA MET A 1 15.84 5.30 -23.52
C MET A 1 15.97 6.21 -22.29
N GLN A 2 16.67 7.37 -22.34
CA GLN A 2 16.73 8.30 -21.19
C GLN A 2 15.39 8.96 -20.81
N SER A 3 14.53 9.30 -21.77
CA SER A 3 13.23 9.96 -21.50
C SER A 3 12.28 9.10 -20.66
N GLU A 4 12.17 7.80 -20.94
CA GLU A 4 11.31 6.88 -20.18
C GLU A 4 11.67 6.79 -18.69
N VAL A 5 12.97 6.80 -18.38
CA VAL A 5 13.46 6.72 -16.99
C VAL A 5 13.11 8.00 -16.23
N ILE A 6 13.21 9.16 -16.88
CA ILE A 6 12.84 10.44 -16.28
C ILE A 6 11.34 10.46 -15.98
N HIS A 7 10.49 10.03 -16.92
CA HIS A 7 9.04 9.94 -16.67
C HIS A 7 8.71 8.99 -15.52
N PHE A 8 9.38 7.84 -15.42
CA PHE A 8 9.18 6.91 -14.32
C PHE A 8 9.58 7.49 -12.96
N LEU A 9 10.74 8.14 -12.87
CA LEU A 9 11.21 8.79 -11.65
C LEU A 9 10.29 9.95 -11.22
N VAL A 10 9.84 10.76 -12.16
CA VAL A 10 8.86 11.82 -11.90
C VAL A 10 7.54 11.24 -11.37
N ASN A 11 7.07 10.12 -11.94
CA ASN A 11 5.84 9.50 -11.49
C ASN A 11 5.95 8.93 -10.07
N ILE A 12 7.04 8.23 -9.74
CA ILE A 12 7.22 7.70 -8.37
C ILE A 12 7.42 8.84 -7.37
N SER A 13 8.24 9.85 -7.71
CA SER A 13 8.46 11.00 -6.82
C SER A 13 7.19 11.80 -6.57
N ALA A 14 6.38 12.03 -7.60
CA ALA A 14 5.07 12.64 -7.45
C ALA A 14 4.16 11.78 -6.57
N ALA A 15 4.04 10.47 -6.84
CA ALA A 15 3.22 9.58 -6.03
C ALA A 15 3.61 9.61 -4.55
N VAL A 16 4.91 9.58 -4.25
CA VAL A 16 5.43 9.68 -2.87
C VAL A 16 5.15 11.07 -2.26
N ALA A 17 5.34 12.16 -3.02
CA ALA A 17 5.10 13.52 -2.54
C ALA A 17 3.63 13.74 -2.17
N PHE A 18 2.71 13.33 -3.04
CA PHE A 18 1.28 13.43 -2.76
C PHE A 18 0.84 12.47 -1.66
N ALA A 19 1.39 11.24 -1.59
CA ALA A 19 1.12 10.34 -0.46
C ALA A 19 1.55 10.99 0.86
N PHE A 20 2.73 11.60 0.90
CA PHE A 20 3.22 12.34 2.07
C PHE A 20 2.30 13.51 2.44
N LEU A 21 1.87 14.31 1.47
CA LEU A 21 0.90 15.39 1.68
C LEU A 21 -0.43 14.87 2.21
N GLY A 22 -0.97 13.81 1.61
CA GLY A 22 -2.21 13.16 2.06
C GLY A 22 -2.10 12.59 3.47
N GLY A 23 -0.96 12.00 3.81
CA GLY A 23 -0.66 11.51 5.17
C GLY A 23 -0.60 12.64 6.20
N ILE A 24 0.01 13.78 5.86
CA ILE A 24 0.02 14.96 6.74
C ILE A 24 -1.39 15.49 6.95
N ILE A 25 -2.19 15.60 5.89
CA ILE A 25 -3.57 16.08 5.95
C ILE A 25 -4.42 15.13 6.82
N ALA A 26 -4.34 13.82 6.59
CA ALA A 26 -5.05 12.82 7.38
C ALA A 26 -4.64 12.85 8.87
N SER A 27 -3.34 12.98 9.14
CA SER A 27 -2.82 13.12 10.50
C SER A 27 -3.37 14.38 11.20
N ARG A 28 -3.43 15.52 10.48
CA ARG A 28 -4.02 16.76 10.99
C ARG A 28 -5.52 16.65 11.26
N LEU A 29 -6.23 15.85 10.48
CA LEU A 29 -7.65 15.54 10.65
C LEU A 29 -7.91 14.46 11.72
N ARG A 30 -6.88 13.98 12.44
CA ARG A 30 -6.95 12.87 13.41
C ARG A 30 -7.46 11.56 12.80
N GLN A 31 -7.27 11.35 11.50
CA GLN A 31 -7.56 10.09 10.81
C GLN A 31 -6.30 9.23 10.71
N SER A 32 -6.49 7.93 10.46
CA SER A 32 -5.37 7.03 10.18
C SER A 32 -4.61 7.50 8.94
N VAL A 33 -3.27 7.54 9.03
CA VAL A 33 -2.39 7.98 7.95
C VAL A 33 -2.59 7.15 6.67
N ILE A 34 -2.96 5.87 6.83
CA ILE A 34 -3.29 4.96 5.71
C ILE A 34 -4.43 5.53 4.86
N VAL A 35 -5.45 6.15 5.49
CA VAL A 35 -6.56 6.79 4.75
C VAL A 35 -6.05 7.94 3.90
N GLY A 36 -5.10 8.71 4.42
CA GLY A 36 -4.43 9.79 3.68
C GLY A 36 -3.66 9.30 2.46
N TYR A 37 -2.93 8.19 2.60
CA TYR A 37 -2.21 7.57 1.48
C TYR A 37 -3.17 7.03 0.40
N LEU A 38 -4.26 6.39 0.81
CA LEU A 38 -5.28 5.88 -0.13
C LEU A 38 -5.99 7.00 -0.87
N PHE A 39 -6.34 8.08 -0.17
CA PHE A 39 -6.98 9.24 -0.77
C PHE A 39 -6.06 9.96 -1.75
N ALA A 40 -4.78 10.16 -1.36
CA ALA A 40 -3.77 10.71 -2.26
C ALA A 40 -3.58 9.85 -3.51
N GLY A 41 -3.52 8.52 -3.37
CA GLY A 41 -3.45 7.60 -4.50
C GLY A 41 -4.68 7.67 -5.42
N SER A 42 -5.88 7.80 -4.85
CA SER A 42 -7.11 8.00 -5.61
C SER A 42 -7.11 9.33 -6.39
N LEU A 43 -6.49 10.38 -5.84
CA LEU A 43 -6.38 11.72 -6.44
C LEU A 43 -5.32 11.86 -7.54
N ILE A 44 -4.35 10.95 -7.61
CA ILE A 44 -3.32 10.91 -8.66
C ILE A 44 -3.59 9.73 -9.61
N GLY A 45 -4.63 8.96 -9.35
CA GLY A 45 -5.02 7.80 -10.13
C GLY A 45 -5.49 8.16 -11.54
N PRO A 46 -5.96 7.17 -12.32
CA PRO A 46 -6.33 7.34 -13.73
C PRO A 46 -7.43 8.38 -13.99
N PHE A 47 -8.14 8.81 -12.95
CA PHE A 47 -9.15 9.88 -13.00
C PHE A 47 -8.54 11.29 -13.03
N THR A 48 -7.21 11.43 -12.96
CA THR A 48 -6.49 12.72 -12.94
C THR A 48 -5.90 13.00 -14.32
N PRO A 49 -6.49 13.92 -15.12
CA PRO A 49 -5.98 14.22 -16.44
C PRO A 49 -4.57 14.84 -16.34
N GLY A 50 -3.57 14.15 -16.91
CA GLY A 50 -2.18 14.60 -16.96
C GLY A 50 -1.16 13.65 -16.33
N PHE A 51 -1.58 12.73 -15.45
CA PHE A 51 -0.69 11.75 -14.82
C PHE A 51 -0.80 10.38 -15.52
N ILE A 52 -0.16 10.25 -16.69
CA ILE A 52 -0.15 8.99 -17.44
C ILE A 52 1.06 8.18 -16.98
N GLY A 53 0.88 7.52 -15.84
CA GLY A 53 1.83 6.50 -15.38
C GLY A 53 1.71 5.23 -16.21
N GLU A 54 2.85 4.65 -16.59
CA GLU A 54 2.95 3.29 -17.12
C GLU A 54 2.49 2.30 -16.04
N LEU A 55 1.17 2.04 -16.00
CA LEU A 55 0.52 1.27 -14.93
C LEU A 55 1.13 -0.12 -14.78
N HIS A 56 1.58 -0.72 -15.88
CA HIS A 56 2.27 -2.01 -15.90
C HIS A 56 3.55 -1.99 -15.07
N ARG A 57 4.41 -0.98 -15.26
CA ARG A 57 5.68 -0.86 -14.51
C ARG A 57 5.46 -0.51 -13.04
N ILE A 58 4.49 0.35 -12.75
CA ILE A 58 4.15 0.72 -11.37
C ILE A 58 3.59 -0.50 -10.63
N SER A 59 2.74 -1.31 -11.28
CA SER A 59 2.19 -2.53 -10.72
C SER A 59 3.28 -3.55 -10.36
N ALA A 60 4.26 -3.76 -11.24
CA ALA A 60 5.37 -4.68 -10.95
C ALA A 60 6.19 -4.23 -9.72
N MET A 61 6.43 -2.92 -9.59
CA MET A 61 7.12 -2.36 -8.41
C MET A 61 6.29 -2.53 -7.13
N ALA A 62 4.98 -2.32 -7.21
CA ALA A 62 4.06 -2.49 -6.09
C ALA A 62 3.99 -3.96 -5.63
N GLU A 63 3.96 -4.90 -6.57
CA GLU A 63 3.97 -6.34 -6.28
C GLU A 63 5.23 -6.74 -5.49
N ILE A 64 6.41 -6.33 -5.96
CA ILE A 64 7.66 -6.54 -5.26
C ILE A 64 7.63 -5.91 -3.85
N GLY A 65 7.09 -4.70 -3.73
CA GLY A 65 6.90 -4.02 -2.45
C GLY A 65 6.01 -4.80 -1.47
N VAL A 66 4.89 -5.35 -1.93
CA VAL A 66 3.99 -6.17 -1.11
C VAL A 66 4.65 -7.49 -0.72
N ILE A 67 5.39 -8.13 -1.63
CA ILE A 67 6.16 -9.35 -1.34
C ILE A 67 7.16 -9.05 -0.21
N PHE A 68 7.92 -7.96 -0.29
CA PHE A 68 8.84 -7.57 0.78
C PHE A 68 8.11 -7.25 2.09
N LEU A 69 6.97 -6.57 2.04
CA LEU A 69 6.17 -6.26 3.23
C LEU A 69 5.68 -7.55 3.92
N MET A 70 5.13 -8.48 3.15
CA MET A 70 4.67 -9.78 3.64
C MET A 70 5.83 -10.65 4.14
N PHE A 71 7.00 -10.56 3.50
CA PHE A 71 8.21 -11.23 3.96
C PHE A 71 8.67 -10.68 5.33
N VAL A 72 8.77 -9.36 5.48
CA VAL A 72 9.15 -8.71 6.75
C VAL A 72 8.13 -9.04 7.84
N LEU A 73 6.84 -8.97 7.53
CA LEU A 73 5.76 -9.34 8.44
C LEU A 73 5.85 -10.81 8.86
N GLY A 74 6.19 -11.71 7.94
CA GLY A 74 6.44 -13.12 8.22
C GLY A 74 7.65 -13.34 9.13
N VAL A 75 8.77 -12.66 8.90
CA VAL A 75 9.98 -12.73 9.74
C VAL A 75 9.72 -12.17 11.15
N GLY A 76 8.88 -11.13 11.24
CA GLY A 76 8.49 -10.51 12.52
C GLY A 76 7.54 -11.37 13.37
N PHE A 77 6.92 -12.41 12.80
CA PHE A 77 6.02 -13.28 13.55
C PHE A 77 6.77 -14.34 14.35
N SER A 78 6.69 -14.21 15.68
CA SER A 78 7.13 -15.25 16.59
C SER A 78 6.18 -16.46 16.56
N LEU A 79 6.73 -17.68 16.58
CA LEU A 79 5.97 -18.92 16.73
C LEU A 79 5.04 -18.91 17.96
N LYS A 80 5.41 -18.16 19.01
CA LYS A 80 4.57 -17.98 20.21
C LYS A 80 3.32 -17.13 19.92
N PHE A 81 3.48 -16.03 19.18
CA PHE A 81 2.37 -15.15 18.78
C PHE A 81 1.39 -15.91 17.89
N LEU A 82 1.89 -16.72 16.95
CA LEU A 82 1.06 -17.59 16.13
C LEU A 82 0.28 -18.60 16.98
N GLY A 83 0.95 -19.26 17.93
CA GLY A 83 0.32 -20.19 18.87
C GLY A 83 -0.83 -19.57 19.66
N GLN A 84 -0.69 -18.31 20.08
CA GLN A 84 -1.67 -17.56 20.86
C GLN A 84 -2.89 -17.12 20.01
N LEU A 85 -2.67 -16.88 18.72
CA LEU A 85 -3.72 -16.53 17.75
C LEU A 85 -4.42 -17.74 17.12
N ARG A 86 -3.94 -18.98 17.33
CA ARG A 86 -4.51 -20.20 16.74
C ARG A 86 -6.01 -20.36 16.96
N ALA A 87 -6.47 -20.16 18.20
CA ALA A 87 -7.88 -20.31 18.54
C ALA A 87 -8.75 -19.23 17.87
N VAL A 88 -8.27 -17.98 17.88
CA VAL A 88 -8.96 -16.85 17.24
C VAL A 88 -9.01 -17.01 15.73
N GLY A 89 -7.91 -17.47 15.10
CA GLY A 89 -7.84 -17.72 13.66
C GLY A 89 -8.77 -18.86 13.24
N LEU A 90 -8.77 -19.99 13.95
CA LEU A 90 -9.65 -21.12 13.64
C LEU A 90 -11.13 -20.77 13.82
N VAL A 91 -11.50 -20.19 14.97
CA VAL A 91 -12.89 -19.82 15.26
C VAL A 91 -13.38 -18.73 14.30
N GLY A 92 -12.55 -17.69 14.06
CA GLY A 92 -12.88 -16.62 13.12
C GLY A 92 -13.11 -17.14 11.70
N THR A 93 -12.23 -18.01 11.20
CA THR A 93 -12.36 -18.61 9.86
C THR A 93 -13.59 -19.52 9.76
N PHE A 94 -13.84 -20.37 10.76
CA PHE A 94 -15.01 -21.24 10.79
C PHE A 94 -16.32 -20.44 10.77
N ILE A 95 -16.40 -19.36 11.55
CA ILE A 95 -17.58 -18.49 11.58
C ILE A 95 -17.77 -17.79 10.23
N GLN A 96 -16.70 -17.29 9.62
CA GLN A 96 -16.74 -16.53 8.37
C GLN A 96 -17.06 -17.40 7.14
N VAL A 97 -16.86 -18.72 7.23
CA VAL A 97 -17.24 -19.70 6.20
C VAL A 97 -18.66 -20.25 6.41
N ALA A 98 -19.12 -20.32 7.66
CA ALA A 98 -20.47 -20.80 7.99
C ALA A 98 -21.57 -19.73 7.84
N CYS A 99 -21.20 -18.45 7.90
CA CYS A 99 -22.09 -17.29 7.76
C CYS A 99 -21.97 -16.69 6.35
#